data_AF-A0ABD3PKI8-F1
#
_entry.id   AF-A0ABD3PKI8-F1
#
_cell.length_a   1.000
_cell.length_b   1.000
_cell.length_c   1.000
_cell.angle_alpha   90.00
_cell.angle_beta   90.00
_cell.angle_gamma   90.00
#
_symmetry.space_group_name_H-M   'P 1'
#
loop_
_entity.id
_entity.type
_entity.pdbx_description
1 polymer ?
#
loop_
_entity_poly.entity_id
_entity_poly.type
_entity_poly.pdbx_seq_one_letter_code
_entity_poly.pdbx_strand_id
1 'polypeptide(L)'
;MDNDAKSPIERLVFVAHNATTFEDQGQRTGSAENSGSESDIDKGNTDVQDHPDNGENGDSDDDNRLGFDDGDVDDLEEEVAESEEELMACKVAQLKLKLAKRGLIQTGRKPELISRLLNPQPSDFKNKPKIEPWKTSKAKALLIRLLRDKDSTFHLLTPERAWESSEWFKIYPKDRFISNMKNLKRSLEARELIVSNDNKVIEAEIASLSTLDRATNREYPLWHESDASKLLEKDLKDGLKKEMTPLQFQQTREEYLVFPSDVFRKHTYQEQRKQREMPMKITKCNKLAEMQHKNVVDEEAARWHAEQEHDDLVNEMVNLMV
;
A
#
# COMPACT_ATOMS: atom_id res chain seq x y z
N MET A 1 -39.25 40.33 28.11
CA MET A 1 -39.92 39.22 27.42
C MET A 1 -39.04 38.85 26.26
N ASP A 2 -38.60 37.59 26.31
CA ASP A 2 -37.28 37.15 25.92
C ASP A 2 -37.04 37.01 24.41
N ASN A 3 -35.79 37.24 24.04
CA ASN A 3 -35.20 37.00 22.74
C ASN A 3 -34.89 35.51 22.60
N ASP A 4 -35.40 34.86 21.55
CA ASP A 4 -34.88 33.58 21.08
C ASP A 4 -34.51 33.68 19.59
N ALA A 5 -33.31 34.25 19.36
CA ALA A 5 -32.60 34.10 18.11
C ALA A 5 -31.81 32.77 18.16
N LYS A 6 -32.36 31.73 17.54
CA LYS A 6 -31.67 30.44 17.40
C LYS A 6 -30.44 30.56 16.50
N SER A 7 -29.33 30.06 17.02
CA SER A 7 -28.01 30.00 16.39
C SER A 7 -28.03 29.20 15.06
N PRO A 8 -27.29 29.63 14.02
CA PRO A 8 -27.13 28.91 12.74
C PRO A 8 -26.58 27.48 12.87
N ILE A 9 -25.98 27.13 14.01
CA ILE A 9 -25.35 25.83 14.26
C ILE A 9 -26.39 24.70 14.41
N GLU A 10 -27.64 25.01 14.80
CA GLU A 10 -28.68 23.99 14.99
C GLU A 10 -29.43 23.59 13.71
N ARG A 11 -29.25 24.30 12.59
CA ARG A 11 -29.91 23.96 11.32
C ARG A 11 -29.17 22.91 10.47
N LEU A 12 -27.92 22.58 10.81
CA LEU A 12 -27.09 21.66 10.02
C LEU A 12 -27.00 20.23 10.57
N VAL A 13 -27.47 19.98 11.79
CA VAL A 13 -27.50 18.62 12.37
C VAL A 13 -28.68 17.78 11.85
N PHE A 14 -29.68 18.40 11.21
CA PHE A 14 -30.90 17.71 10.76
C PHE A 14 -30.85 17.13 9.33
N VAL A 15 -29.78 17.35 8.56
CA VAL A 15 -29.63 16.79 7.19
C VAL A 15 -28.69 15.58 7.15
N ALA A 16 -27.93 15.32 8.22
CA ALA A 16 -26.89 14.28 8.25
C ALA A 16 -27.35 12.88 8.73
N HIS A 17 -28.66 12.63 8.91
CA HIS A 17 -29.15 11.34 9.42
C HIS A 17 -29.88 10.44 8.40
N ASN A 18 -29.93 10.79 7.11
CA ASN A 18 -30.65 9.99 6.09
C ASN A 18 -29.77 9.43 4.96
N ALA A 19 -28.46 9.29 5.15
CA ALA A 19 -27.55 8.74 4.12
C ALA A 19 -26.81 7.46 4.53
N THR A 20 -27.38 6.68 5.45
CA THR A 20 -26.81 5.38 5.87
C THR A 20 -27.86 4.27 5.79
N THR A 21 -28.35 3.97 4.58
CA THR A 21 -28.96 2.66 4.28
C THR A 21 -29.01 2.44 2.77
N PHE A 22 -27.95 1.87 2.20
CA PHE A 22 -28.04 1.14 0.94
C PHE A 22 -26.90 0.12 0.84
N GLU A 23 -27.01 -0.94 1.63
CA GLU A 23 -26.44 -2.24 1.27
C GLU A 23 -27.61 -3.20 0.99
N ASP A 24 -27.33 -4.10 0.05
CA ASP A 24 -27.90 -5.44 -0.13
C ASP A 24 -28.76 -5.66 -1.38
N GLN A 25 -28.22 -6.45 -2.31
CA GLN A 25 -28.87 -7.69 -2.74
C GLN A 25 -27.89 -8.70 -3.33
N GLY A 26 -27.79 -9.84 -2.64
CA GLY A 26 -27.73 -11.19 -3.23
C GLY A 26 -26.35 -11.85 -3.31
N GLN A 27 -26.13 -13.09 -2.89
CA GLN A 27 -27.00 -14.18 -2.45
C GLN A 27 -26.19 -15.11 -1.54
N ARG A 28 -26.77 -15.59 -0.43
CA ARG A 28 -26.40 -16.91 0.12
C ARG A 28 -27.56 -17.50 0.91
N THR A 29 -27.93 -18.69 0.46
CA THR A 29 -29.00 -19.54 0.96
C THR A 29 -28.57 -20.28 2.23
N GLY A 30 -29.50 -20.35 3.20
CA GLY A 30 -29.90 -21.62 3.81
C GLY A 30 -29.27 -22.02 5.14
N SER A 31 -30.12 -21.99 6.17
CA SER A 31 -30.23 -22.97 7.27
C SER A 31 -29.11 -22.94 8.34
N ALA A 32 -29.34 -23.06 9.64
CA ALA A 32 -30.52 -23.39 10.43
C ALA A 32 -30.36 -22.81 11.85
N GLU A 33 -31.48 -22.75 12.55
CA GLU A 33 -31.70 -22.33 13.92
C GLU A 33 -30.89 -23.16 14.93
N ASN A 34 -30.35 -22.54 15.98
CA ASN A 34 -30.43 -23.14 17.31
C ASN A 34 -30.29 -22.07 18.41
N SER A 35 -31.30 -22.02 19.27
CA SER A 35 -31.39 -21.23 20.49
C SER A 35 -30.86 -22.05 21.66
N GLY A 36 -30.09 -21.45 22.57
CA GLY A 36 -29.53 -22.16 23.72
C GLY A 36 -28.96 -21.23 24.78
N SER A 37 -29.84 -20.84 25.70
CA SER A 37 -29.66 -20.49 27.12
C SER A 37 -28.28 -20.72 27.80
N GLU A 38 -27.83 -19.66 28.51
CA GLU A 38 -27.69 -19.63 29.99
C GLU A 38 -26.67 -20.58 30.66
N SER A 39 -25.62 -20.02 31.28
CA SER A 39 -25.38 -20.12 32.74
C SER A 39 -24.00 -19.57 33.14
N ASP A 40 -24.02 -18.67 34.12
CA ASP A 40 -22.92 -18.30 34.99
C ASP A 40 -22.34 -19.51 35.75
N ILE A 41 -21.01 -19.68 35.80
CA ILE A 41 -20.32 -20.35 36.91
C ILE A 41 -19.00 -19.63 37.24
N ASP A 42 -18.94 -19.29 38.52
CA ASP A 42 -17.93 -18.72 39.39
C ASP A 42 -16.75 -19.68 39.70
N LYS A 43 -15.68 -19.12 40.31
CA LYS A 43 -14.52 -19.74 41.00
C LYS A 43 -13.42 -20.27 40.07
N GLY A 44 -12.12 -20.04 40.28
CA GLY A 44 -11.38 -19.53 41.44
C GLY A 44 -10.06 -20.31 41.52
N ASN A 45 -8.94 -19.57 41.65
CA ASN A 45 -7.72 -19.89 42.40
C ASN A 45 -6.98 -21.24 42.22
N THR A 46 -5.70 -21.19 41.84
CA THR A 46 -4.49 -21.79 42.50
C THR A 46 -3.31 -21.69 41.51
N ASP A 47 -2.24 -20.94 41.77
CA ASP A 47 -1.12 -21.16 42.71
C ASP A 47 -0.04 -22.14 42.19
N VAL A 48 1.13 -21.56 41.96
CA VAL A 48 2.53 -22.07 42.01
C VAL A 48 2.83 -23.47 41.47
N GLN A 49 3.78 -23.54 40.52
CA GLN A 49 5.02 -24.31 40.70
C GLN A 49 6.12 -23.93 39.70
N ASP A 50 7.20 -23.38 40.25
CA ASP A 50 8.53 -23.36 39.67
C ASP A 50 9.05 -24.79 39.46
N HIS A 51 9.66 -25.05 38.31
CA HIS A 51 10.66 -26.10 38.17
C HIS A 51 11.76 -25.65 37.19
N PRO A 52 13.03 -25.60 37.62
CA PRO A 52 14.16 -25.43 36.73
C PRO A 52 14.62 -26.82 36.25
N ASP A 53 14.95 -26.95 34.96
CA ASP A 53 15.78 -28.06 34.50
C ASP A 53 16.66 -27.65 33.32
N ASN A 54 17.90 -28.12 33.44
CA ASN A 54 19.05 -28.00 32.58
C ASN A 54 18.82 -28.52 31.17
N GLY A 55 19.57 -27.95 30.23
CA GLY A 55 19.75 -28.50 28.90
C GLY A 55 20.84 -27.76 28.15
N GLU A 56 22.10 -28.00 28.53
CA GLU A 56 23.24 -27.85 27.63
C GLU A 56 22.93 -28.56 26.30
N ASN A 57 23.12 -27.86 25.18
CA ASN A 57 23.56 -28.46 23.93
C ASN A 57 24.30 -27.39 23.14
N GLY A 58 25.60 -27.61 22.98
CA GLY A 58 26.42 -26.91 22.01
C GLY A 58 26.14 -27.45 20.62
N ASP A 59 26.13 -26.54 19.66
CA ASP A 59 26.37 -26.78 18.24
C ASP A 59 27.09 -25.51 17.76
N SER A 60 28.40 -25.58 17.50
CA SER A 60 28.94 -26.00 16.20
C SER A 60 28.58 -24.99 15.11
N ASP A 61 29.15 -23.79 15.20
CA ASP A 61 29.20 -22.84 14.09
C ASP A 61 30.14 -23.41 13.02
N ASP A 62 29.55 -24.19 12.12
CA ASP A 62 30.16 -24.70 10.91
C ASP A 62 30.23 -23.55 9.88
N ASP A 63 31.46 -23.20 9.52
CA ASP A 63 31.82 -22.16 8.57
C ASP A 63 31.20 -22.45 7.19
N ASN A 64 30.04 -21.86 6.92
CA ASN A 64 29.47 -21.80 5.58
C ASN A 64 30.27 -20.83 4.69
N ARG A 65 31.40 -21.34 4.22
CA ARG A 65 31.74 -21.51 2.80
C ARG A 65 31.12 -20.47 1.86
N LEU A 66 31.86 -19.37 1.67
CA LEU A 66 31.75 -18.47 0.54
C LEU A 66 32.08 -19.24 -0.76
N GLY A 67 31.05 -19.77 -1.41
CA GLY A 67 31.10 -20.26 -2.79
C GLY A 67 30.51 -19.20 -3.72
N PHE A 68 31.38 -18.36 -4.27
CA PHE A 68 31.12 -17.66 -5.54
C PHE A 68 31.08 -18.74 -6.62
N ASP A 69 29.88 -19.13 -7.04
CA ASP A 69 29.66 -19.94 -8.23
C ASP A 69 29.28 -19.00 -9.38
N ASP A 70 30.32 -18.42 -9.98
CA ASP A 70 30.24 -17.70 -11.24
C ASP A 70 30.11 -18.73 -12.37
N GLY A 71 28.88 -19.01 -12.82
CA GLY A 71 28.73 -20.01 -13.88
C GLY A 71 27.35 -20.32 -14.45
N ASP A 72 26.32 -19.50 -14.27
CA ASP A 72 25.06 -19.71 -15.02
C ASP A 72 25.17 -19.04 -16.39
N VAL A 73 25.74 -19.83 -17.31
CA VAL A 73 25.62 -19.65 -18.75
C VAL A 73 24.16 -19.87 -19.10
N ASP A 74 23.53 -18.85 -19.68
CA ASP A 74 22.19 -18.89 -20.29
C ASP A 74 22.13 -20.03 -21.32
N ASP A 75 21.75 -21.22 -20.86
CA ASP A 75 21.27 -22.31 -21.69
C ASP A 75 19.83 -21.97 -22.05
N LEU A 76 19.69 -21.10 -23.06
CA LEU A 76 18.43 -20.84 -23.74
C LEU A 76 18.01 -22.13 -24.45
N GLU A 77 17.37 -23.03 -23.69
CA GLU A 77 16.61 -24.15 -24.24
C GLU A 77 15.55 -23.56 -25.19
N GLU A 78 15.86 -23.61 -26.47
CA GLU A 78 14.95 -23.35 -27.57
C GLU A 78 13.71 -24.23 -27.36
N GLU A 79 12.58 -23.64 -26.94
CA GLU A 79 11.31 -24.36 -26.80
C GLU A 79 10.85 -24.82 -28.20
N VAL A 80 11.35 -25.99 -28.61
CA VAL A 80 10.86 -26.68 -29.79
C VAL A 80 9.41 -27.02 -29.53
N ALA A 81 8.50 -26.42 -30.31
CA ALA A 81 7.08 -26.69 -30.25
C ALA A 81 6.85 -28.19 -30.54
N GLU A 82 6.63 -28.97 -29.47
CA GLU A 82 6.41 -30.42 -29.56
C GLU A 82 5.22 -30.71 -30.48
N SER A 83 5.46 -31.47 -31.54
CA SER A 83 4.44 -31.80 -32.52
C SER A 83 3.37 -32.73 -31.92
N GLU A 84 2.13 -32.62 -32.41
CA GLU A 84 1.01 -33.46 -31.96
C GLU A 84 1.29 -34.96 -32.10
N GLU A 85 2.06 -35.33 -33.13
CA GLU A 85 2.45 -36.70 -33.43
C GLU A 85 3.39 -37.29 -32.36
N GLU A 86 4.33 -36.50 -31.85
CA GLU A 86 5.25 -36.90 -30.76
C GLU A 86 4.52 -37.06 -29.41
N LEU A 87 3.56 -36.19 -29.14
CA LEU A 87 2.71 -36.27 -27.94
C LEU A 87 1.76 -37.46 -27.99
N MET A 88 1.27 -37.84 -29.16
CA MET A 88 0.46 -39.05 -29.36
C MET A 88 1.26 -40.34 -29.18
N ALA A 89 2.56 -40.35 -29.50
CA ALA A 89 3.44 -41.50 -29.27
C ALA A 89 3.80 -41.70 -27.78
N CYS A 90 3.76 -40.63 -26.96
CA CYS A 90 4.11 -40.68 -25.54
C CYS A 90 3.15 -41.56 -24.69
N LYS A 91 3.69 -42.18 -23.63
CA LYS A 91 2.88 -42.85 -22.61
C LYS A 91 2.17 -41.83 -21.73
N VAL A 92 0.99 -42.18 -21.21
CA VAL A 92 0.19 -41.30 -20.31
C VAL A 92 1.00 -40.82 -19.10
N ALA A 93 1.90 -41.65 -18.57
CA ALA A 93 2.79 -41.27 -17.47
C ALA A 93 3.76 -40.13 -17.86
N GLN A 94 4.30 -40.17 -19.07
CA GLN A 94 5.18 -39.12 -19.60
C GLN A 94 4.40 -37.82 -19.86
N LEU A 95 3.19 -37.92 -20.40
CA LEU A 95 2.30 -36.77 -20.59
C LEU A 95 1.96 -36.08 -19.26
N LYS A 96 1.68 -36.86 -18.21
CA LYS A 96 1.44 -36.30 -16.86
C LYS A 96 2.67 -35.62 -16.27
N LEU A 97 3.88 -36.13 -16.53
CA LEU A 97 5.13 -35.50 -16.12
C LEU A 97 5.33 -34.16 -16.83
N LYS A 98 5.11 -34.11 -18.15
CA LYS A 98 5.18 -32.86 -18.94
C LYS A 98 4.15 -31.82 -18.47
N LEU A 99 2.90 -32.25 -18.21
CA LEU A 99 1.87 -31.41 -17.62
C LEU A 99 2.25 -30.93 -16.21
N ALA A 100 2.93 -31.77 -15.40
CA ALA A 100 3.43 -31.38 -14.08
C ALA A 100 4.46 -30.25 -14.17
N LYS A 101 5.44 -30.40 -15.07
CA LYS A 101 6.48 -29.40 -15.31
C LYS A 101 5.88 -28.05 -15.72
N ARG A 102 4.83 -28.06 -16.55
CA ARG A 102 4.11 -26.86 -17.00
C ARG A 102 3.01 -26.36 -16.03
N GLY A 103 2.86 -26.97 -14.84
CA GLY A 103 1.85 -26.55 -13.85
C GLY A 103 0.39 -26.82 -14.25
N LEU A 104 0.16 -27.66 -15.25
CA LEU A 104 -1.17 -27.99 -15.80
C LEU A 104 -1.83 -29.16 -15.05
N ILE A 105 -3.15 -29.25 -15.14
CA ILE A 105 -3.99 -30.30 -14.55
C ILE A 105 -3.66 -31.65 -15.21
N GLN A 106 -3.41 -32.66 -14.39
CA GLN A 106 -2.95 -34.00 -14.83
C GLN A 106 -4.08 -35.03 -14.94
N THR A 107 -5.32 -34.62 -14.71
CA THR A 107 -6.51 -35.49 -14.76
C THR A 107 -7.11 -35.51 -16.16
N GLY A 108 -7.64 -36.64 -16.60
CA GLY A 108 -8.31 -36.76 -17.89
C GLY A 108 -7.82 -37.93 -18.74
N ARG A 109 -8.42 -38.08 -19.92
CA ARG A 109 -8.04 -39.09 -20.92
C ARG A 109 -6.80 -38.65 -21.70
N LYS A 110 -6.07 -39.60 -22.29
CA LYS A 110 -4.87 -39.31 -23.11
C LYS A 110 -5.04 -38.15 -24.12
N PRO A 111 -6.10 -38.08 -24.94
CA PRO A 111 -6.29 -36.95 -25.87
C PRO A 111 -6.48 -35.60 -25.17
N GLU A 112 -7.13 -35.57 -24.00
CA GLU A 112 -7.30 -34.33 -23.22
C GLU A 112 -5.96 -33.84 -22.66
N LEU A 113 -5.09 -34.75 -22.24
CA LEU A 113 -3.74 -34.41 -21.76
C LEU A 113 -2.88 -33.82 -22.89
N ILE A 114 -3.01 -34.34 -24.12
CA ILE A 114 -2.31 -33.85 -25.30
C ILE A 114 -2.86 -32.47 -25.72
N SER A 115 -4.18 -32.33 -25.76
CA SER A 115 -4.83 -31.05 -26.09
C SER A 115 -4.43 -29.92 -25.12
N ARG A 116 -4.30 -30.22 -23.81
CA ARG A 116 -3.80 -29.26 -22.81
C ARG A 116 -2.33 -28.90 -22.98
N LEU A 117 -1.49 -29.79 -23.53
CA LEU A 117 -0.08 -29.50 -23.80
C LEU A 117 0.12 -28.65 -25.05
N LEU A 118 -0.72 -28.86 -26.07
CA LEU A 118 -0.68 -28.12 -27.33
C LEU A 118 -1.30 -26.73 -27.20
N ASN A 119 -2.46 -26.62 -26.56
CA ASN A 119 -3.22 -25.38 -26.43
C ASN A 119 -3.70 -25.17 -24.98
N PRO A 120 -2.80 -24.85 -24.03
CA PRO A 120 -3.14 -24.68 -22.63
C PRO A 120 -4.15 -23.53 -22.44
N GLN A 121 -5.32 -23.83 -21.87
CA GLN A 121 -6.27 -22.78 -21.49
C GLN A 121 -5.99 -22.29 -20.05
N PRO A 122 -6.36 -21.04 -19.70
CA PRO A 122 -6.21 -20.54 -18.33
C PRO A 122 -6.92 -21.38 -17.25
N SER A 123 -7.93 -22.16 -17.63
CA SER A 123 -8.62 -23.12 -16.76
C SER A 123 -7.84 -24.40 -16.49
N ASP A 124 -6.86 -24.74 -17.33
CA ASP A 124 -6.09 -25.98 -17.26
C ASP A 124 -4.90 -25.90 -16.31
N PHE A 125 -4.54 -24.70 -15.82
CA PHE A 125 -3.49 -24.53 -14.83
C PHE A 125 -4.00 -24.88 -13.43
N LYS A 126 -3.25 -25.73 -12.71
CA LYS A 126 -3.58 -26.11 -11.32
C LYS A 126 -3.64 -24.89 -10.41
N ASN A 127 -2.75 -23.94 -10.64
CA ASN A 127 -2.67 -22.67 -9.94
C ASN A 127 -2.90 -21.56 -10.96
N LYS A 128 -4.07 -20.92 -10.91
CA LYS A 128 -4.26 -19.67 -11.65
C LYS A 128 -3.27 -18.64 -11.11
N PRO A 129 -2.65 -17.80 -11.96
CA PRO A 129 -1.83 -16.70 -11.46
C PRO A 129 -2.69 -15.87 -10.50
N LYS A 130 -2.16 -15.61 -9.30
CA LYS A 130 -2.85 -14.78 -8.30
C LYS A 130 -2.86 -13.35 -8.83
N ILE A 131 -3.88 -13.01 -9.58
CA ILE A 131 -4.11 -11.64 -10.05
C ILE A 131 -4.43 -10.80 -8.82
N GLU A 132 -3.71 -9.70 -8.68
CA GLU A 132 -3.95 -8.74 -7.62
C GLU A 132 -5.41 -8.21 -7.71
N PRO A 133 -6.14 -8.09 -6.59
CA PRO A 133 -7.47 -7.50 -6.62
C PRO A 133 -7.43 -6.05 -7.13
N TRP A 134 -8.34 -5.69 -8.04
CA TRP A 134 -8.45 -4.34 -8.61
C TRP A 134 -8.45 -3.21 -7.57
N LYS A 135 -9.02 -3.47 -6.38
CA LYS A 135 -9.15 -2.46 -5.32
C LYS A 135 -7.80 -1.91 -4.86
N THR A 136 -6.77 -2.76 -4.78
CA THR A 136 -5.44 -2.46 -4.25
C THR A 136 -4.36 -2.44 -5.32
N SER A 137 -4.74 -2.59 -6.59
CA SER A 137 -3.78 -2.84 -7.65
C SER A 137 -2.96 -1.63 -8.06
N LYS A 138 -1.72 -1.90 -8.46
CA LYS A 138 -0.84 -0.90 -9.10
C LYS A 138 -1.49 -0.28 -10.34
N ALA A 139 -2.21 -1.08 -11.13
CA ALA A 139 -2.98 -0.61 -12.28
C ALA A 139 -3.99 0.47 -11.91
N LYS A 140 -4.80 0.25 -10.87
CA LYS A 140 -5.76 1.25 -10.42
C LYS A 140 -5.06 2.51 -9.90
N ALA A 141 -3.95 2.37 -9.19
CA ALA A 141 -3.18 3.50 -8.68
C ALA A 141 -2.62 4.37 -9.83
N LEU A 142 -2.02 3.75 -10.84
CA LEU A 142 -1.56 4.42 -12.07
C LEU A 142 -2.72 5.13 -12.78
N LEU A 143 -3.85 4.45 -12.94
CA LEU A 143 -5.03 5.03 -13.56
C LEU A 143 -5.54 6.27 -12.81
N ILE A 144 -5.57 6.23 -11.47
CA ILE A 144 -5.91 7.40 -10.66
C ILE A 144 -4.91 8.53 -10.88
N ARG A 145 -3.61 8.21 -10.93
CA ARG A 145 -2.55 9.20 -11.11
C ARG A 145 -2.68 9.94 -12.44
N LEU A 146 -2.88 9.21 -13.52
CA LEU A 146 -3.08 9.75 -14.87
C LEU A 146 -4.38 10.54 -15.00
N LEU A 147 -5.48 10.05 -14.41
CA LEU A 147 -6.76 10.76 -14.44
C LEU A 147 -6.81 12.01 -13.57
N ARG A 148 -5.94 12.11 -12.56
CA ARG A 148 -5.86 13.29 -11.70
C ARG A 148 -5.08 14.43 -12.34
N ASP A 149 -4.17 14.08 -13.24
CA ASP A 149 -3.42 15.05 -14.03
C ASP A 149 -4.32 15.59 -15.14
N LYS A 150 -4.65 16.88 -15.10
CA LYS A 150 -5.58 17.51 -16.06
C LYS A 150 -4.96 17.73 -17.43
N ASP A 151 -3.63 17.79 -17.48
CA ASP A 151 -2.87 18.06 -18.69
C ASP A 151 -2.49 16.78 -19.44
N SER A 152 -2.79 15.62 -18.84
CA SER A 152 -2.52 14.32 -19.45
C SER A 152 -3.38 14.06 -20.69
N THR A 153 -2.74 13.63 -21.79
CA THR A 153 -3.40 13.13 -23.01
C THR A 153 -4.31 11.93 -22.73
N PHE A 154 -4.15 11.28 -21.57
CA PHE A 154 -4.96 10.15 -21.12
C PHE A 154 -6.46 10.46 -21.03
N HIS A 155 -6.85 11.73 -20.89
CA HIS A 155 -8.27 12.12 -20.91
C HIS A 155 -8.93 11.94 -22.28
N LEU A 156 -8.15 12.05 -23.36
CA LEU A 156 -8.61 11.91 -24.74
C LEU A 156 -8.70 10.44 -25.18
N LEU A 157 -8.03 9.54 -24.46
CA LEU A 157 -8.02 8.12 -24.80
C LEU A 157 -9.37 7.45 -24.53
N THR A 158 -9.80 6.62 -25.48
CA THR A 158 -10.93 5.71 -25.26
C THR A 158 -10.52 4.65 -24.23
N PRO A 159 -11.48 4.10 -23.44
CA PRO A 159 -11.18 3.07 -22.46
C PRO A 159 -10.50 1.82 -23.03
N GLU A 160 -10.72 1.53 -24.31
CA GLU A 160 -10.10 0.42 -25.02
C GLU A 160 -8.64 0.68 -25.32
N ARG A 161 -8.30 1.87 -25.82
CA ARG A 161 -6.91 2.29 -26.05
C ARG A 161 -6.14 2.42 -24.74
N ALA A 162 -6.79 2.94 -23.71
CA ALA A 162 -6.22 3.00 -22.37
C ALA A 162 -5.90 1.62 -21.80
N TRP A 163 -6.63 0.56 -22.16
CA TRP A 163 -6.29 -0.81 -21.73
C TRP A 163 -5.06 -1.35 -22.46
N GLU A 164 -4.86 -0.95 -23.72
CA GLU A 164 -3.74 -1.38 -24.56
C GLU A 164 -2.43 -0.67 -24.21
N SER A 165 -2.52 0.48 -23.54
CA SER A 165 -1.40 1.40 -23.33
C SER A 165 -0.43 1.02 -22.21
N SER A 166 -0.80 0.14 -21.27
CA SER A 166 0.13 -0.34 -20.24
C SER A 166 -0.09 -1.81 -19.94
N GLU A 167 1.00 -2.53 -19.69
CA GLU A 167 0.99 -3.93 -19.29
C GLU A 167 0.22 -4.15 -17.99
N TRP A 168 0.24 -3.17 -17.09
CA TRP A 168 -0.47 -3.24 -15.81
C TRP A 168 -1.98 -3.31 -16.01
N PHE A 169 -2.51 -2.72 -17.08
CA PHE A 169 -3.93 -2.79 -17.43
C PHE A 169 -4.30 -4.11 -18.09
N LYS A 170 -3.41 -4.67 -18.92
CA LYS A 170 -3.62 -5.93 -19.66
C LYS A 170 -3.78 -7.16 -18.77
N ILE A 171 -3.29 -7.10 -17.53
CA ILE A 171 -3.49 -8.16 -16.52
C ILE A 171 -4.99 -8.38 -16.23
N TYR A 172 -5.82 -7.35 -16.41
CA TYR A 172 -7.26 -7.41 -16.15
C TYR A 172 -8.03 -7.65 -17.45
N PRO A 173 -9.14 -8.43 -17.41
CA PRO A 173 -10.02 -8.59 -18.57
C PRO A 173 -10.54 -7.24 -19.08
N LYS A 174 -10.47 -7.02 -20.40
CA LYS A 174 -10.80 -5.75 -21.08
C LYS A 174 -12.18 -5.20 -20.67
N ASP A 175 -13.22 -6.02 -20.67
CA ASP A 175 -14.58 -5.59 -20.29
C ASP A 175 -14.66 -5.07 -18.85
N ARG A 176 -13.99 -5.76 -17.92
CA ARG A 176 -13.96 -5.36 -16.51
C ARG A 176 -13.17 -4.07 -16.34
N PHE A 177 -12.05 -3.93 -17.04
CA PHE A 177 -11.25 -2.72 -17.03
C PHE A 177 -12.05 -1.50 -17.51
N ILE A 178 -12.75 -1.62 -18.65
CA ILE A 178 -13.56 -0.53 -19.22
C ILE A 178 -14.63 -0.07 -18.23
N SER A 179 -15.36 -1.02 -17.61
CA SER A 179 -16.37 -0.70 -16.59
C SER A 179 -15.76 -0.02 -15.37
N ASN A 180 -14.64 -0.56 -14.87
CA ASN A 180 -13.92 -0.02 -13.73
C ASN A 180 -13.39 1.40 -13.98
N MET A 181 -12.85 1.67 -15.17
CA MET A 181 -12.34 2.99 -15.55
C MET A 181 -13.46 4.03 -15.60
N LYS A 182 -14.63 3.70 -16.16
CA LYS A 182 -15.80 4.59 -16.17
C LYS A 182 -16.28 4.92 -14.76
N ASN A 183 -16.39 3.90 -13.90
CA ASN A 183 -16.77 4.09 -12.50
C ASN A 183 -15.73 4.92 -11.74
N LEU A 184 -14.44 4.71 -12.04
CA LEU A 184 -13.35 5.45 -11.41
C LEU A 184 -13.40 6.94 -11.78
N LYS A 185 -13.60 7.29 -13.07
CA LYS A 185 -13.76 8.68 -13.52
C LYS A 185 -14.88 9.40 -12.75
N ARG A 186 -16.08 8.81 -12.71
CA ARG A 186 -17.22 9.35 -11.93
C ARG A 186 -16.89 9.53 -10.45
N SER A 187 -16.20 8.55 -9.86
CA SER A 187 -15.82 8.62 -8.44
C SER A 187 -14.77 9.70 -8.14
N LEU A 188 -13.94 10.05 -9.11
CA LEU A 188 -12.92 11.10 -8.97
C LEU A 188 -13.55 12.48 -9.10
N GLU A 189 -14.44 12.68 -10.08
CA GLU A 189 -15.22 13.90 -10.23
C GLU A 189 -16.04 14.22 -8.97
N ALA A 190 -16.75 13.22 -8.43
CA ALA A 190 -17.50 13.39 -7.18
C ALA A 190 -16.60 13.76 -5.99
N ARG A 191 -15.40 13.16 -5.91
CA ARG A 191 -14.43 13.46 -4.84
C ARG A 191 -13.79 14.84 -5.00
N GLU A 192 -13.55 15.30 -6.22
CA GLU A 192 -12.99 16.64 -6.47
C GLU A 192 -13.93 17.73 -5.94
N LEU A 193 -15.24 17.57 -6.14
CA LEU A 193 -16.24 18.50 -5.60
C LEU A 193 -16.22 18.54 -4.06
N ILE A 194 -16.15 17.36 -3.42
CA ILE A 194 -16.08 17.25 -1.96
C ILE A 194 -14.80 17.91 -1.44
N VAL A 195 -13.65 17.58 -2.00
CA VAL A 195 -12.35 18.13 -1.60
C VAL A 195 -12.32 19.65 -1.76
N SER A 196 -12.89 20.19 -2.84
CA SER A 196 -12.98 21.65 -3.02
C SER A 196 -13.81 22.31 -1.93
N ASN A 197 -14.91 21.69 -1.50
CA ASN A 197 -15.72 22.20 -0.41
C ASN A 197 -15.00 22.13 0.94
N ASP A 198 -14.37 20.99 1.24
CA ASP A 198 -13.63 20.79 2.49
C ASP A 198 -12.46 21.77 2.60
N ASN A 199 -11.71 21.99 1.51
CA ASN A 199 -10.60 22.95 1.50
C ASN A 199 -11.09 24.37 1.85
N LYS A 200 -12.25 24.80 1.35
CA LYS A 200 -12.82 26.12 1.70
C LYS A 200 -13.15 26.24 3.18
N VAL A 201 -13.69 25.17 3.78
CA VAL A 201 -14.02 25.14 5.22
C VAL A 201 -12.73 25.19 6.04
N ILE A 202 -11.72 24.40 5.66
CA ILE A 202 -10.42 24.37 6.33
C ILE A 202 -9.73 25.73 6.24
N GLU A 203 -9.71 26.36 5.06
CA GLU A 203 -9.12 27.69 4.87
C GLU A 203 -9.81 28.76 5.73
N ALA A 204 -11.14 28.72 5.83
CA ALA A 204 -11.90 29.63 6.68
C ALA A 204 -11.58 29.44 8.18
N GLU A 205 -11.40 28.19 8.62
CA GLU A 205 -11.05 27.89 10.01
C GLU A 205 -9.59 28.22 10.35
N ILE A 206 -8.66 27.96 9.44
CA ILE A 206 -7.26 28.39 9.62
C ILE A 206 -7.20 29.91 9.72
N ALA A 207 -7.96 30.63 8.89
CA ALA A 207 -8.05 32.08 8.97
C ALA A 207 -8.61 32.54 10.32
N SER A 208 -9.65 31.88 10.85
CA SER A 208 -10.23 32.22 12.17
C SER A 208 -9.21 31.99 13.30
N LEU A 209 -8.53 30.85 13.33
CA LEU A 209 -7.58 30.48 14.38
C LEU A 209 -6.29 31.32 14.34
N SER A 210 -5.79 31.66 13.16
CA SER A 210 -4.57 32.48 13.01
C SER A 210 -4.70 33.87 13.66
N THR A 211 -5.92 34.39 13.80
CA THR A 211 -6.16 35.68 14.48
C THR A 211 -6.05 35.59 16.00
N LEU A 212 -6.08 34.39 16.58
CA LEU A 212 -6.11 34.16 18.04
C LEU A 212 -4.73 33.85 18.65
N ASP A 213 -3.75 33.45 17.86
CA ASP A 213 -2.62 32.64 18.34
C ASP A 213 -1.33 33.39 18.74
N ARG A 214 -1.41 34.68 19.12
CA ARG A 214 -0.23 35.42 19.62
C ARG A 214 -0.17 35.61 21.13
N ALA A 215 -0.98 34.88 21.88
CA ALA A 215 -1.13 35.05 23.34
C ALA A 215 -0.64 33.84 24.16
N THR A 216 0.31 33.05 23.66
CA THR A 216 0.97 32.08 24.55
C THR A 216 1.90 32.84 25.49
N ASN A 217 1.46 33.04 26.74
CA ASN A 217 2.19 33.66 27.85
C ASN A 217 3.47 32.90 28.28
N ARG A 218 4.24 32.34 27.34
CA ARG A 218 5.49 31.61 27.59
C ARG A 218 6.66 32.54 27.24
N GLU A 219 7.60 32.66 28.17
CA GLU A 219 8.81 33.48 28.04
C GLU A 219 9.89 32.85 27.14
N TYR A 220 9.63 31.66 26.60
CA TYR A 220 10.55 30.93 25.72
C TYR A 220 9.84 30.53 24.42
N PRO A 221 10.59 30.36 23.30
CA PRO A 221 10.03 30.01 22.00
C PRO A 221 9.26 28.68 22.00
N LEU A 222 8.41 28.47 21.00
CA LEU A 222 7.78 27.17 20.78
C LEU A 222 8.85 26.13 20.40
N TRP A 223 8.89 25.02 21.13
CA TRP A 223 9.90 23.97 20.94
C TRP A 223 10.01 23.49 19.49
N HIS A 224 8.88 23.15 18.87
CA HIS A 224 8.85 22.57 17.53
C HIS A 224 9.26 23.56 16.41
N GLU A 225 9.19 24.87 16.66
CA GLU A 225 9.63 25.89 15.72
C GLU A 225 11.10 26.31 15.94
N SER A 226 11.63 26.01 17.11
CA SER A 226 12.98 26.39 17.51
C SER A 226 14.07 25.54 16.84
N ASP A 227 15.25 26.13 16.68
CA ASP A 227 16.42 25.41 16.19
C ASP A 227 16.91 24.35 17.17
N ALA A 228 16.70 24.55 18.47
CA ALA A 228 16.98 23.56 19.51
C ALA A 228 16.32 22.20 19.22
N SER A 229 15.08 22.18 18.71
CA SER A 229 14.43 20.92 18.36
C SER A 229 15.11 20.21 17.20
N LYS A 230 15.53 20.94 16.16
CA LYS A 230 16.20 20.37 14.98
C LYS A 230 17.59 19.84 15.33
N LEU A 231 18.31 20.58 16.18
CA LEU A 231 19.64 20.19 16.66
C LEU A 231 19.55 18.96 17.58
N LEU A 232 18.57 18.92 18.48
CA LEU A 232 18.38 17.79 19.41
C LEU A 232 18.15 16.47 18.66
N GLU A 233 17.36 16.50 17.58
CA GLU A 233 17.11 15.32 16.75
C GLU A 233 18.39 14.78 16.11
N LYS A 234 19.26 15.66 15.60
CA LYS A 234 20.56 15.28 15.01
C LYS A 234 21.51 14.73 16.07
N ASP A 235 21.69 15.45 17.18
CA ASP A 235 22.65 15.09 18.23
C ASP A 235 22.30 13.75 18.90
N LEU A 236 20.99 13.44 19.04
CA LEU A 236 20.55 12.14 19.54
C LEU A 236 20.75 11.03 18.51
N LYS A 237 20.58 11.32 17.22
CA LYS A 237 20.82 10.36 16.14
C LYS A 237 22.30 10.01 16.03
N ASP A 238 23.17 11.01 16.22
CA ASP A 238 24.62 10.86 16.21
C ASP A 238 25.15 10.22 17.52
N GLY A 239 24.28 9.97 18.49
CA GLY A 239 24.60 9.24 19.72
C GLY A 239 25.32 10.06 20.79
N LEU A 240 25.41 11.39 20.65
CA LEU A 240 26.20 12.28 21.50
C LEU A 240 25.80 12.22 22.98
N LYS A 241 24.51 11.97 23.27
CA LYS A 241 23.99 11.94 24.65
C LYS A 241 24.38 10.68 25.45
N LYS A 242 24.91 9.61 24.84
CA LYS A 242 25.09 8.31 25.53
C LYS A 242 25.91 8.39 26.83
N GLU A 243 26.79 9.38 26.95
CA GLU A 243 27.73 9.50 28.08
C GLU A 243 27.39 10.61 29.06
N MET A 244 26.34 11.42 28.81
CA MET A 244 26.10 12.66 29.57
C MET A 244 24.69 12.77 30.14
N THR A 245 24.60 13.44 31.29
CA THR A 245 23.32 13.76 31.92
C THR A 245 22.55 14.81 31.09
N PRO A 246 21.21 14.87 31.16
CA PRO A 246 20.43 15.87 30.42
C PRO A 246 20.84 17.32 30.70
N LEU A 247 21.32 17.61 31.91
CA LEU A 247 21.80 18.94 32.29
C LEU A 247 23.14 19.28 31.61
N GLN A 248 24.09 18.35 31.63
CA GLN A 248 25.36 18.50 30.91
C GLN A 248 25.13 18.60 29.41
N PHE A 249 24.20 17.80 28.87
CA PHE A 249 23.84 17.84 27.47
C PHE A 249 23.24 19.19 27.06
N GLN A 250 22.40 19.77 27.91
CA GLN A 250 21.84 21.10 27.69
C GLN A 250 22.94 22.17 27.60
N GLN A 251 24.00 22.05 28.41
CA GLN A 251 25.11 23.01 28.43
C GLN A 251 26.03 22.92 27.22
N THR A 252 25.90 21.90 26.38
CA THR A 252 26.75 21.74 25.19
C THR A 252 26.47 22.76 24.09
N ARG A 253 25.27 23.37 24.08
CA ARG A 253 24.82 24.28 23.04
C ARG A 253 24.00 25.43 23.60
N GLU A 254 24.22 26.62 23.05
CA GLU A 254 23.55 27.85 23.50
C GLU A 254 22.05 27.82 23.19
N GLU A 255 21.66 27.18 22.08
CA GLU A 255 20.26 27.03 21.65
C GLU A 255 19.43 26.20 22.65
N TYR A 256 20.06 25.28 23.38
CA TYR A 256 19.40 24.46 24.39
C TYR A 256 19.17 25.23 25.70
N LEU A 257 19.97 26.25 25.98
CA LEU A 257 19.87 27.08 27.19
C LEU A 257 18.65 28.00 27.18
N VAL A 258 18.09 28.29 26.00
CA VAL A 258 16.87 29.10 25.83
C VAL A 258 15.66 28.44 26.51
N PHE A 259 15.70 27.13 26.70
CA PHE A 259 14.61 26.37 27.31
C PHE A 259 14.89 26.08 28.80
N PRO A 260 13.87 26.18 29.67
CA PRO A 260 14.01 25.72 31.04
C PRO A 260 14.44 24.24 31.10
N SER A 261 15.29 23.88 32.05
CA SER A 261 15.89 22.53 32.11
C SER A 261 14.86 21.40 32.16
N ASP A 262 13.73 21.58 32.85
CA ASP A 262 12.65 20.58 32.86
C ASP A 262 12.00 20.38 31.49
N VAL A 263 11.82 21.48 30.73
CA VAL A 263 11.26 21.45 29.37
C VAL A 263 12.23 20.74 28.43
N PHE A 264 13.50 21.13 28.46
CA PHE A 264 14.54 20.51 27.63
C PHE A 264 14.67 19.01 27.94
N ARG A 265 14.69 18.63 29.22
CA ARG A 265 14.74 17.23 29.67
C ARG A 265 13.58 16.41 29.12
N LYS A 266 12.34 16.94 29.20
CA LYS A 266 11.14 16.28 28.65
C LYS A 266 11.28 16.02 27.16
N HIS A 267 11.68 17.03 26.39
CA HIS A 267 11.86 16.88 24.94
C HIS A 267 12.98 15.91 24.59
N THR A 268 14.06 15.88 25.38
CA THR A 268 15.12 14.89 25.23
C THR A 268 14.60 13.46 25.39
N TYR A 269 13.77 13.19 26.41
CA TYR A 269 13.18 11.86 26.58
C TYR A 269 12.16 11.52 25.48
N GLN A 270 11.36 12.50 25.05
CA GLN A 270 10.42 12.32 23.95
C GLN A 270 11.14 11.95 22.64
N GLU A 271 12.24 12.62 22.32
CA GLU A 271 13.02 12.36 21.11
C GLU A 271 13.74 11.00 21.18
N GLN A 272 14.31 10.63 22.33
CA GLN A 272 14.88 9.29 22.53
C GLN A 272 13.83 8.18 22.33
N ARG A 273 12.63 8.37 22.90
CA ARG A 273 11.51 7.45 22.73
C ARG A 273 11.07 7.41 21.27
N LYS A 274 10.99 8.57 20.60
CA LYS A 274 10.70 8.66 19.17
C LYS A 274 11.71 7.81 18.40
N GLN A 275 13.02 8.02 18.54
CA GLN A 275 14.03 7.27 17.80
C GLN A 275 14.00 5.76 18.04
N ARG A 276 13.78 5.31 19.29
CA ARG A 276 13.67 3.88 19.62
C ARG A 276 12.41 3.23 19.03
N GLU A 277 11.28 3.93 19.09
CA GLU A 277 10.01 3.38 18.61
C GLU A 277 9.80 3.58 17.10
N MET A 278 10.56 4.47 16.46
CA MET A 278 10.49 4.76 15.02
C MET A 278 10.47 3.51 14.14
N PRO A 279 11.42 2.55 14.27
CA PRO A 279 11.45 1.35 13.43
C PRO A 279 10.33 0.35 13.75
N MET A 280 9.80 0.34 14.98
CA MET A 280 8.74 -0.59 15.40
C MET A 280 7.33 -0.07 15.11
N LYS A 281 7.18 1.22 14.82
CA LYS A 281 5.86 1.83 14.57
C LYS A 281 5.35 1.40 13.21
N ILE A 282 4.44 0.44 13.21
CA ILE A 282 3.70 -0.09 12.05
C ILE A 282 3.22 1.04 11.13
N THR A 283 2.67 2.14 11.68
CA THR A 283 2.22 3.29 10.88
C THR A 283 3.33 3.91 10.02
N LYS A 284 4.57 3.96 10.53
CA LYS A 284 5.71 4.50 9.78
C LYS A 284 6.23 3.50 8.76
N CYS A 285 6.25 2.21 9.08
CA CYS A 285 6.56 1.16 8.11
C CYS A 285 5.55 1.14 6.96
N ASN A 286 4.25 1.24 7.26
CA ASN A 286 3.19 1.33 6.28
C ASN A 286 3.33 2.59 5.42
N LYS A 287 3.67 3.74 6.02
CA LYS A 287 3.94 4.97 5.29
C LYS A 287 5.15 4.84 4.35
N LEU A 288 6.21 4.16 4.79
CA LEU A 288 7.38 3.90 3.94
C LEU A 288 7.02 3.01 2.76
N ALA A 289 6.29 1.91 3.01
CA ALA A 289 5.79 1.03 1.98
C ALA A 289 4.84 1.76 1.00
N GLU A 290 3.99 2.66 1.51
CA GLU A 290 3.13 3.52 0.70
C GLU A 290 3.96 4.47 -0.19
N MET A 291 5.04 5.06 0.33
CA MET A 291 5.93 5.91 -0.49
C MET A 291 6.64 5.09 -1.57
N GLN A 292 7.13 3.90 -1.26
CA GLN A 292 7.73 3.02 -2.26
C GLN A 292 6.73 2.63 -3.35
N HIS A 293 5.50 2.27 -2.96
CA HIS A 293 4.42 2.00 -3.90
C HIS A 293 4.12 3.20 -4.78
N LYS A 294 4.06 4.40 -4.18
CA LYS A 294 3.84 5.65 -4.91
C LYS A 294 4.96 5.92 -5.90
N ASN A 295 6.23 5.76 -5.51
CA ASN A 295 7.37 5.96 -6.41
C ASN A 295 7.29 5.04 -7.62
N VAL A 296 6.99 3.75 -7.43
CA VAL A 296 6.82 2.79 -8.53
C VAL A 296 5.68 3.20 -9.47
N VAL A 297 4.59 3.75 -8.94
CA VAL A 297 3.47 4.26 -9.75
C VAL A 297 3.85 5.54 -10.48
N ASP A 298 4.60 6.45 -9.85
CA ASP A 298 5.04 7.71 -10.46
C ASP A 298 6.10 7.46 -11.57
N GLU A 299 7.00 6.49 -11.39
CA GLU A 299 7.96 6.05 -12.41
C GLU A 299 7.25 5.48 -13.64
N GLU A 300 6.27 4.59 -13.45
CA GLU A 300 5.49 4.03 -14.55
C GLU A 300 4.62 5.11 -15.23
N ALA A 301 4.09 6.08 -14.48
CA ALA A 301 3.39 7.22 -15.08
C ALA A 301 4.33 8.06 -15.95
N ALA A 302 5.55 8.34 -15.48
CA ALA A 302 6.56 9.06 -16.26
C ALA A 302 6.96 8.29 -17.52
N ARG A 303 7.15 6.97 -17.41
CA ARG A 303 7.40 6.08 -18.55
C ARG A 303 6.26 6.17 -19.57
N TRP A 304 5.02 6.10 -19.10
CA TRP A 304 3.84 6.20 -19.95
C TRP A 304 3.78 7.54 -20.69
N HIS A 305 4.05 8.65 -20.02
CA HIS A 305 4.12 9.97 -20.69
C HIS A 305 5.21 10.03 -21.76
N ALA A 306 6.40 9.50 -21.49
CA ALA A 306 7.50 9.47 -22.46
C ALA A 306 7.19 8.61 -23.70
N GLU A 307 6.51 7.46 -23.52
CA GLU A 307 6.05 6.62 -24.64
C GLU A 307 5.04 7.36 -25.52
N GLN A 308 4.13 8.15 -24.93
CA GLN A 308 3.18 8.94 -25.72
C GLN A 308 3.84 10.08 -26.48
N GLU A 309 4.79 10.80 -25.89
CA GLU A 309 5.54 11.85 -26.60
C GLU A 309 6.29 11.28 -27.82
N HIS A 310 6.84 10.08 -27.69
CA HIS A 310 7.47 9.38 -28.80
C HIS A 310 6.46 9.03 -29.92
N ASP A 311 5.30 8.49 -29.57
CA ASP A 311 4.26 8.13 -30.54
C ASP A 311 3.70 9.35 -31.29
N ASP A 312 3.54 10.48 -30.59
CA ASP A 312 3.10 11.75 -31.18
C ASP A 312 4.15 12.29 -32.17
N LEU A 313 5.45 12.23 -31.83
CA LEU A 313 6.54 12.62 -32.72
C LEU A 313 6.64 11.72 -33.96
N VAL A 314 6.49 10.40 -33.79
CA VAL A 314 6.49 9.46 -34.91
C VAL A 314 5.31 9.74 -35.84
N ASN A 315 4.11 9.97 -35.29
CA ASN A 315 2.94 10.32 -36.09
C ASN A 315 3.11 11.65 -36.82
N GLU A 316 3.73 12.66 -36.20
CA GLU A 316 4.05 13.93 -36.86
C GLU A 316 5.05 13.75 -38.01
N MET A 317 6.11 12.96 -37.81
CA MET A 317 7.06 12.63 -38.87
C MET A 317 6.42 11.87 -40.03
N VAL A 318 5.53 10.92 -39.74
CA VAL A 318 4.79 10.17 -40.77
C VAL A 318 3.89 11.10 -41.56
N ASN A 319 3.20 12.05 -40.90
CA ASN A 319 2.35 13.03 -41.57
C ASN A 319 3.14 14.05 -42.42
N LEU A 320 4.40 14.33 -42.10
CA LEU A 320 5.28 15.18 -42.91
C LEU A 320 5.87 14.45 -44.13
N MET A 321 5.82 13.13 -44.17
CA MET A 321 6.31 12.30 -45.28
C MET A 321 5.24 11.93 -46.32
N VAL A 322 3.97 12.30 -46.09
CA VAL A 322 2.82 12.05 -46.99
C VAL A 322 2.44 13.33 -47.73
#